data_AF-A0A4V2REA0-F1
#
_entry.id   AF-A0A4V2REA0-F1
#
_cell.length_a   1.000
_cell.length_b   1.000
_cell.length_c   1.000
_cell.angle_alpha   90.00
_cell.angle_beta   90.00
_cell.angle_gamma   90.00
#
_symmetry.space_group_name_H-M   'P 1'
#
loop_
_entity.id
_entity.type
_entity.pdbx_description
1 polymer ?
#
loop_
_entity_poly.entity_id
_entity_poly.type
_entity_poly.pdbx_seq_one_letter_code
_entity_poly.pdbx_strand_id
1 'polypeptide(L)'
;MEIERINENTVKFYISYIDIEERGFDRDEIWYNRERSEELFWEMMDEVHNEAEFTVEGPLWIQVQALEKGLEILVTKTQMSKDGQKFELPIPEDKLKDFPVDDRIEELLDQHFQPKDSQDAESIYEGDLEFLLVFNDFEDLIALSKRPGLDTIHTSLYSYEGKYYLYLEFPEEEFEDEEVIDDMLSILLEYGMESGFTVHRLDEYGKKIIEADVFSTLRKHFS
;
A
#
# COMPACT_ATOMS: atom_id res chain seq x y z
N MET A 1 1.10 -15.19 25.51
CA MET A 1 0.50 -13.87 25.23
C MET A 1 0.09 -13.18 26.52
N GLU A 2 0.29 -11.86 26.62
CA GLU A 2 -0.25 -11.01 27.69
C GLU A 2 -1.14 -9.90 27.09
N ILE A 3 -2.32 -9.70 27.68
CA ILE A 3 -3.31 -8.71 27.25
C ILE A 3 -3.50 -7.70 28.36
N GLU A 4 -3.32 -6.42 28.04
CA GLU A 4 -3.57 -5.32 28.96
C GLU A 4 -4.61 -4.36 28.37
N ARG A 5 -5.76 -4.24 29.05
CA ARG A 5 -6.76 -3.22 28.70
C ARG A 5 -6.31 -1.88 29.25
N ILE A 6 -5.85 -1.00 28.37
CA ILE A 6 -5.46 0.36 28.74
C ILE A 6 -6.71 1.17 29.07
N ASN A 7 -7.66 1.21 28.13
CA ASN A 7 -8.91 1.97 28.23
C ASN A 7 -10.10 1.19 27.64
N GLU A 8 -11.30 1.77 27.64
CA GLU A 8 -12.47 1.19 26.96
C GLU A 8 -12.29 1.07 25.45
N ASN A 9 -11.50 1.96 24.86
CA ASN A 9 -11.25 2.04 23.42
C ASN A 9 -9.86 1.57 22.99
N THR A 10 -8.96 1.22 23.93
CA THR A 10 -7.57 0.89 23.60
C THR A 10 -7.13 -0.36 24.35
N VAL A 11 -6.65 -1.35 23.60
CA VAL A 11 -6.10 -2.60 24.12
C VAL A 11 -4.65 -2.72 23.70
N LYS A 12 -3.82 -3.22 24.62
CA LYS A 12 -2.40 -3.46 24.42
C LYS A 12 -2.14 -4.96 24.48
N PHE A 13 -1.40 -5.47 23.51
CA PHE A 13 -0.98 -6.86 23.42
C PHE A 13 0.53 -6.96 23.51
N TYR A 14 0.98 -8.00 24.20
CA TYR A 14 2.36 -8.45 24.13
C TYR A 14 2.38 -9.91 23.73
N ILE A 15 3.03 -10.19 22.61
CA ILE A 15 3.28 -11.56 22.13
C ILE A 15 4.77 -11.82 22.06
N SER A 16 5.22 -12.94 22.61
CA SER A 16 6.64 -13.31 22.55
C SER A 16 6.99 -13.92 21.21
N TYR A 17 8.27 -13.93 20.83
CA TYR A 17 8.70 -14.61 19.60
C TYR A 17 8.43 -16.12 19.62
N ILE A 18 8.50 -16.75 20.79
CA ILE A 18 8.19 -18.17 20.97
C ILE A 18 6.71 -18.44 20.69
N ASP A 19 5.82 -17.57 21.21
CA ASP A 19 4.37 -17.63 20.97
C ASP A 19 4.00 -17.45 19.48
N ILE A 20 4.78 -16.64 18.75
CA ILE A 20 4.63 -16.39 17.30
C ILE A 20 5.03 -17.64 16.51
N GLU A 21 6.18 -18.22 16.83
CA GLU A 21 6.69 -19.42 16.16
C GLU A 21 5.79 -20.65 16.44
N GLU A 22 5.23 -20.79 17.65
CA GLU A 22 4.28 -21.86 17.98
C GLU A 22 2.97 -21.78 17.19
N ARG A 23 2.58 -20.58 16.76
CA ARG A 23 1.44 -20.35 15.87
C ARG A 23 1.77 -20.54 14.38
N GLY A 24 3.04 -20.84 14.07
CA GLY A 24 3.50 -21.12 12.71
C GLY A 24 3.83 -19.86 11.89
N PHE A 25 4.05 -18.73 12.55
CA PHE A 25 4.47 -17.49 11.91
C PHE A 25 5.97 -17.27 12.11
N ASP A 26 6.69 -16.87 11.06
CA ASP A 26 8.06 -16.39 11.17
C ASP A 26 8.10 -14.90 11.55
N ARG A 27 9.13 -14.51 12.31
CA ARG A 27 9.33 -13.10 12.74
C ARG A 27 9.34 -12.13 11.56
N ASP A 28 10.03 -12.51 10.48
CA ASP A 28 10.16 -11.69 9.28
C ASP A 28 8.86 -11.68 8.45
N GLU A 29 8.07 -12.77 8.45
CA GLU A 29 6.80 -12.83 7.73
C GLU A 29 5.76 -11.85 8.27
N ILE A 30 5.76 -11.57 9.57
CA ILE A 30 4.82 -10.59 10.15
C ILE A 30 5.06 -9.17 9.63
N TRP A 31 6.30 -8.83 9.25
CA TRP A 31 6.64 -7.49 8.75
C TRP A 31 6.53 -7.36 7.23
N TYR A 32 6.88 -8.43 6.50
CA TYR A 32 6.99 -8.39 5.04
C TYR A 32 5.78 -9.00 4.32
N ASN A 33 4.94 -9.77 5.02
CA ASN A 33 3.76 -10.42 4.45
C ASN A 33 2.50 -9.87 5.13
N ARG A 34 1.79 -9.01 4.39
CA ARG A 34 0.56 -8.37 4.84
C ARG A 34 -0.51 -9.40 5.25
N GLU A 35 -0.74 -10.42 4.42
CA GLU A 35 -1.76 -11.44 4.68
C GLU A 35 -1.46 -12.19 5.99
N ARG A 36 -0.20 -12.58 6.20
CA ARG A 36 0.24 -13.24 7.45
C ARG A 36 0.10 -12.34 8.67
N SER A 37 0.42 -11.05 8.50
CA SER A 37 0.26 -10.08 9.58
C SER A 37 -1.21 -9.93 9.97
N GLU A 38 -2.11 -9.82 9.00
CA GLU A 38 -3.56 -9.71 9.20
C GLU A 38 -4.13 -10.97 9.86
N GLU A 39 -3.72 -12.17 9.44
CA GLU A 39 -4.11 -13.44 10.08
C GLU A 39 -3.78 -13.45 11.57
N LEU A 40 -2.54 -13.09 11.94
CA LEU A 40 -2.12 -13.00 13.33
C LEU A 40 -2.97 -11.98 14.10
N PHE A 41 -3.24 -10.80 13.53
CA PHE A 41 -4.07 -9.80 14.21
C PHE A 41 -5.51 -10.28 14.44
N TRP A 42 -6.14 -10.95 13.47
CA TRP A 42 -7.49 -11.47 13.62
C TRP A 42 -7.57 -12.57 14.68
N GLU A 43 -6.62 -13.49 14.72
CA GLU A 43 -6.55 -14.51 15.78
C GLU A 43 -6.42 -13.86 17.16
N MET A 44 -5.60 -12.82 17.28
CA MET A 44 -5.38 -12.10 18.53
C MET A 44 -6.64 -11.31 18.94
N MET A 45 -7.35 -10.70 17.99
CA MET A 45 -8.58 -9.98 18.27
C MET A 45 -9.75 -10.91 18.64
N ASP A 46 -9.81 -12.12 18.07
CA ASP A 46 -10.81 -13.13 18.43
C ASP A 46 -10.60 -13.65 19.86
N GLU A 47 -9.34 -13.89 20.26
CA GLU A 47 -8.98 -14.27 21.64
C GLU A 47 -9.42 -13.18 22.64
N VAL A 48 -9.27 -11.91 22.24
CA VAL A 48 -9.62 -10.73 23.05
C VAL A 48 -11.11 -10.45 23.09
N HIS A 49 -11.85 -10.76 22.02
CA HIS A 49 -13.30 -10.64 21.98
C HIS A 49 -13.97 -11.48 23.08
N ASN A 50 -13.40 -12.65 23.37
CA ASN A 50 -13.89 -13.58 24.38
C ASN A 50 -13.60 -13.13 25.83
N GLU A 51 -12.52 -12.38 26.09
CA GLU A 51 -12.14 -11.96 27.45
C GLU A 51 -12.53 -10.51 27.80
N ALA A 52 -12.66 -9.61 26.82
CA ALA A 52 -12.71 -8.16 27.08
C ALA A 52 -14.05 -7.47 26.77
N GLU A 53 -15.08 -8.18 26.29
CA GLU A 53 -16.33 -7.58 25.76
C GLU A 53 -16.02 -6.44 24.75
N PHE A 54 -14.89 -6.56 24.05
CA PHE A 54 -14.45 -5.59 23.08
C PHE A 54 -15.11 -5.94 21.75
N THR A 55 -16.25 -5.30 21.47
CA THR A 55 -16.91 -5.42 20.17
C THR A 55 -16.13 -4.60 19.15
N VAL A 56 -15.40 -5.32 18.28
CA VAL A 56 -14.65 -4.78 17.15
C VAL A 56 -15.64 -4.36 16.05
N GLU A 57 -16.43 -3.32 16.33
CA GLU A 57 -17.26 -2.67 15.33
C GLU A 57 -16.65 -1.30 15.01
N GLY A 58 -16.15 -1.19 13.78
CA GLY A 58 -15.59 0.03 13.22
C GLY A 58 -14.07 0.02 13.08
N PRO A 59 -13.51 1.13 12.58
CA PRO A 59 -12.12 1.19 12.18
C PRO A 59 -11.13 1.16 13.36
N LEU A 60 -10.06 0.37 13.22
CA LEU A 60 -9.04 0.16 14.25
C LEU A 60 -7.70 0.78 13.85
N TRP A 61 -7.14 1.60 14.75
CA TRP A 61 -5.75 2.04 14.68
C TRP A 61 -4.85 0.99 15.32
N ILE A 62 -3.88 0.48 14.56
CA ILE A 62 -2.95 -0.55 15.02
C ILE A 62 -1.53 0.02 14.97
N GLN A 63 -0.83 -0.04 16.09
CA GLN A 63 0.58 0.30 16.19
C GLN A 63 1.36 -0.93 16.65
N VAL A 64 2.43 -1.28 15.93
CA VAL A 64 3.27 -2.44 16.24
C VAL A 64 4.68 -1.96 16.60
N GLN A 65 5.18 -2.41 17.74
CA GLN A 65 6.52 -2.12 18.22
C GLN A 65 7.29 -3.42 18.45
N ALA A 66 8.44 -3.56 17.79
CA ALA A 66 9.35 -4.66 18.04
C ALA A 66 10.09 -4.45 19.38
N LEU A 67 10.08 -5.47 20.23
CA LEU A 67 10.86 -5.54 21.48
C LEU A 67 11.88 -6.67 21.39
N GLU A 68 12.89 -6.68 22.27
CA GLU A 68 13.95 -7.71 22.25
C GLU A 68 13.44 -9.14 22.41
N LYS A 69 12.26 -9.33 23.02
CA LYS A 69 11.68 -10.65 23.33
C LYS A 69 10.33 -10.91 22.68
N GLY A 70 9.84 -10.01 21.84
CA GLY A 70 8.50 -10.13 21.26
C GLY A 70 8.04 -8.90 20.50
N LEU A 71 6.73 -8.84 20.26
CA LEU A 71 6.04 -7.71 19.67
C LEU A 71 5.06 -7.13 20.68
N GLU A 72 5.08 -5.80 20.78
CA GLU A 72 4.06 -5.03 21.49
C GLU A 72 3.13 -4.40 20.46
N ILE A 73 1.84 -4.67 20.57
CA ILE A 73 0.83 -4.18 19.63
C ILE A 73 -0.19 -3.34 20.43
N LEU A 74 -0.47 -2.13 19.96
CA LEU A 74 -1.48 -1.26 20.53
C LEU A 74 -2.63 -1.12 19.52
N VAL A 75 -3.84 -1.49 19.93
CA VAL A 75 -5.04 -1.37 19.10
C VAL A 75 -5.97 -0.35 19.73
N THR A 76 -6.28 0.71 18.99
CA THR A 76 -7.19 1.78 19.42
C THR A 76 -8.39 1.87 18.49
N LYS A 77 -9.59 1.76 19.06
CA LYS A 77 -10.84 2.02 18.37
C LYS A 77 -10.92 3.51 18.04
N THR A 78 -11.10 3.81 16.76
CA THR A 78 -11.36 5.18 16.32
C THR A 78 -12.80 5.58 16.68
N GLN A 79 -13.00 6.82 17.11
CA GLN A 79 -14.34 7.35 17.35
C GLN A 79 -14.64 8.40 16.28
N MET A 80 -15.84 8.34 15.70
CA MET A 80 -16.28 9.38 14.78
C MET A 80 -16.56 10.67 15.55
N SER A 81 -16.02 11.79 15.04
CA SER A 81 -16.32 13.10 15.58
C SER A 81 -17.80 13.45 15.40
N LYS A 82 -18.29 14.38 16.23
CA LYS A 82 -19.72 14.78 16.27
C LYS A 82 -20.26 15.37 14.95
N ASP A 83 -19.37 15.72 14.02
CA ASP A 83 -19.72 16.28 12.70
C ASP A 83 -19.82 15.20 11.60
N GLY A 84 -19.53 13.93 11.92
CA GLY A 84 -19.69 12.79 11.00
C GLY A 84 -18.68 12.73 9.85
N GLN A 85 -17.74 13.67 9.78
CA GLN A 85 -16.79 13.80 8.67
C GLN A 85 -15.33 13.53 9.06
N LYS A 86 -15.02 13.28 10.34
CA LYS A 86 -13.64 13.11 10.82
C LYS A 86 -13.49 12.01 11.86
N PHE A 87 -12.43 11.21 11.71
CA PHE A 87 -12.02 10.20 12.69
C PHE A 87 -11.03 10.84 13.65
N GLU A 88 -11.37 10.85 14.94
CA GLU A 88 -10.48 11.37 15.97
C GLU A 88 -10.01 10.21 16.86
N LEU A 89 -8.70 10.18 17.15
CA LEU A 89 -8.16 9.30 18.17
C LEU A 89 -8.57 9.86 19.55
N PRO A 90 -9.13 9.04 20.46
CA PRO A 90 -9.51 9.47 21.81
C PRO A 90 -8.28 9.56 22.73
N ILE A 91 -7.21 10.21 22.27
CA ILE A 91 -5.99 10.43 23.02
C ILE A 91 -6.06 11.85 23.58
N PRO A 92 -5.89 12.06 24.90
CA PRO A 92 -5.83 13.41 25.47
C PRO A 92 -4.71 14.21 24.81
N GLU A 93 -4.96 15.45 24.40
CA GLU A 93 -3.98 16.36 23.76
C GLU A 93 -2.64 16.45 24.53
N ASP A 94 -2.69 16.31 25.85
CA ASP A 94 -1.50 16.30 26.71
C ASP A 94 -0.60 15.07 26.51
N LYS A 95 -1.15 13.92 26.10
CA LYS A 95 -0.37 12.71 25.77
C LYS A 95 0.08 12.66 24.33
N LEU A 96 -0.61 13.34 23.41
CA LEU A 96 -0.21 13.45 22.00
C LEU A 96 1.20 14.06 21.83
N LYS A 97 1.63 14.93 22.74
CA LYS A 97 2.98 15.54 22.73
C LYS A 97 4.13 14.57 23.02
N ASP A 98 3.87 13.47 23.70
CA ASP A 98 4.87 12.43 23.99
C ASP A 98 5.01 11.41 22.85
N PHE A 99 4.07 11.42 21.90
CA PHE A 99 4.19 10.63 20.69
C PHE A 99 4.82 11.49 19.57
N PRO A 100 5.73 10.94 18.76
CA PRO A 100 6.22 11.60 17.55
C PRO A 100 5.14 11.54 16.46
N VAL A 101 4.01 12.20 16.70
CA VAL A 101 2.89 12.31 15.77
C VAL A 101 3.03 13.64 15.04
N ASP A 102 3.63 13.59 13.86
CA ASP A 102 3.64 14.72 12.93
C ASP A 102 2.19 15.00 12.48
N ASP A 103 1.83 16.25 12.17
CA ASP A 103 0.48 16.65 11.66
C ASP A 103 -0.02 15.79 10.48
N ARG A 104 0.90 15.08 9.81
CA ARG A 104 0.64 14.09 8.77
C ARG A 104 -0.25 12.92 9.19
N ILE A 105 -0.33 12.59 10.48
CA ILE A 105 -1.12 11.44 10.93
C ILE A 105 -2.61 11.74 10.97
N GLU A 106 -3.03 13.00 11.19
CA GLU A 106 -4.43 13.37 10.99
C GLU A 106 -4.83 13.20 9.52
N GLU A 107 -3.98 13.61 8.58
CA GLU A 107 -4.21 13.39 7.13
C GLU A 107 -4.25 11.90 6.78
N LEU A 108 -3.34 11.08 7.32
CA LEU A 108 -3.33 9.63 7.08
C LEU A 108 -4.55 8.92 7.70
N LEU A 109 -5.04 9.39 8.85
CA LEU A 109 -6.26 8.87 9.50
C LEU A 109 -7.53 9.23 8.72
N ASP A 110 -7.61 10.46 8.20
CA ASP A 110 -8.71 10.91 7.35
C ASP A 110 -8.73 10.11 6.03
N GLN A 111 -7.56 9.83 5.44
CA GLN A 111 -7.40 9.02 4.22
C GLN A 111 -7.78 7.54 4.41
N HIS A 112 -7.49 6.95 5.57
CA HIS A 112 -7.57 5.49 5.73
C HIS A 112 -8.88 4.98 6.34
N PHE A 113 -9.71 5.86 6.92
CA PHE A 113 -10.86 5.44 7.73
C PHE A 113 -12.23 5.95 7.33
N GLN A 114 -12.38 6.72 6.25
CA GLN A 114 -13.71 6.98 5.69
C GLN A 114 -14.50 5.68 5.52
N PRO A 115 -15.70 5.56 6.12
CA PRO A 115 -16.42 4.31 6.19
C PRO A 115 -17.14 4.12 4.85
N LYS A 116 -16.48 3.47 3.88
CA LYS A 116 -17.18 2.97 2.69
C LYS A 116 -17.90 1.68 3.08
N ASP A 117 -19.22 1.77 3.07
CA ASP A 117 -20.14 0.66 3.26
C ASP A 117 -19.91 -0.38 2.15
N SER A 118 -19.38 -1.54 2.51
CA SER A 118 -19.77 -2.86 1.99
C SER A 118 -20.08 -3.00 0.48
N GLN A 119 -19.19 -2.61 -0.44
CA GLN A 119 -18.99 -3.27 -1.76
C GLN A 119 -17.90 -2.67 -2.65
N ASP A 120 -17.38 -1.48 -2.35
CA ASP A 120 -16.41 -0.81 -3.20
C ASP A 120 -15.04 -0.72 -2.51
N ALA A 121 -14.13 -1.62 -2.89
CA ALA A 121 -12.69 -1.40 -2.75
C ALA A 121 -12.18 -0.48 -3.89
N GLU A 122 -12.94 0.56 -4.25
CA GLU A 122 -12.56 1.53 -5.27
C GLU A 122 -11.79 2.70 -4.63
N SER A 123 -10.67 2.99 -5.29
CA SER A 123 -9.89 4.24 -5.32
C SER A 123 -9.42 4.86 -3.99
N ILE A 124 -8.19 4.50 -3.62
CA ILE A 124 -7.27 5.32 -2.81
C ILE A 124 -6.59 6.40 -3.69
N TYR A 125 -6.91 6.45 -4.98
CA TYR A 125 -6.31 7.37 -5.95
C TYR A 125 -7.35 8.42 -6.36
N GLU A 126 -7.42 9.54 -5.64
CA GLU A 126 -7.82 10.79 -6.29
C GLU A 126 -6.57 11.30 -7.02
N GLY A 127 -6.49 11.04 -8.34
CA GLY A 127 -5.38 11.47 -9.19
C GLY A 127 -4.92 10.41 -10.22
N ASP A 128 -4.03 10.83 -11.10
CA ASP A 128 -3.46 10.01 -12.17
C ASP A 128 -2.76 8.76 -11.60
N LEU A 129 -3.02 7.60 -12.22
CA LEU A 129 -2.43 6.33 -11.82
C LEU A 129 -1.09 6.14 -12.53
N GLU A 130 -0.02 5.95 -11.75
CA GLU A 130 1.34 5.86 -12.26
C GLU A 130 1.96 4.48 -11.96
N PHE A 131 2.59 3.87 -12.96
CA PHE A 131 3.30 2.61 -12.81
C PHE A 131 4.70 2.67 -13.43
N LEU A 132 5.62 1.90 -12.85
CA LEU A 132 6.97 1.77 -13.37
C LEU A 132 7.31 0.31 -13.60
N LEU A 133 7.57 -0.05 -14.85
CA LEU A 133 7.96 -1.40 -15.24
C LEU A 133 9.45 -1.46 -15.57
N VAL A 134 10.10 -2.56 -15.25
CA VAL A 134 11.50 -2.84 -15.56
C VAL A 134 11.63 -4.03 -16.51
N PHE A 135 12.49 -3.84 -17.50
CA PHE A 135 12.83 -4.81 -18.54
C PHE A 135 14.34 -5.08 -18.50
N ASN A 136 14.72 -6.35 -18.56
CA ASN A 136 16.13 -6.74 -18.61
C ASN A 136 16.69 -6.64 -20.03
N ASP A 137 15.86 -6.88 -21.06
CA ASP A 137 16.24 -6.76 -22.46
C ASP A 137 15.36 -5.70 -23.15
N PHE A 138 15.95 -4.99 -24.12
CA PHE A 138 15.24 -4.03 -24.95
C PHE A 138 14.33 -4.72 -25.97
N GLU A 139 14.64 -5.95 -26.37
CA GLU A 139 13.82 -6.72 -27.30
C GLU A 139 12.40 -6.98 -26.76
N ASP A 140 12.25 -7.14 -25.43
CA ASP A 140 10.94 -7.32 -24.78
C ASP A 140 10.05 -6.07 -24.95
N LEU A 141 10.65 -4.87 -24.87
CA LEU A 141 9.96 -3.61 -25.14
C LEU A 141 9.55 -3.47 -26.61
N ILE A 142 10.40 -3.90 -27.54
CA ILE A 142 10.07 -3.91 -28.97
C ILE A 142 8.89 -4.87 -29.22
N ALA A 143 8.91 -6.06 -28.62
CA ALA A 143 7.82 -7.03 -28.74
C ALA A 143 6.51 -6.47 -28.16
N LEU A 144 6.57 -5.85 -26.98
CA LEU A 144 5.44 -5.19 -26.33
C LEU A 144 4.86 -4.07 -27.21
N SER A 145 5.71 -3.25 -27.84
CA SER A 145 5.26 -2.13 -28.69
C SER A 145 4.37 -2.55 -29.86
N LYS A 146 4.42 -3.82 -30.28
CA LYS A 146 3.61 -4.36 -31.39
C LYS A 146 2.20 -4.77 -30.95
N ARG A 147 1.92 -4.81 -29.65
CA ARG A 147 0.57 -5.09 -29.14
C ARG A 147 -0.36 -3.90 -29.43
N PRO A 148 -1.60 -4.16 -29.89
CA PRO A 148 -2.59 -3.11 -30.09
C PRO A 148 -3.11 -2.60 -28.74
N GLY A 149 -3.60 -1.36 -28.72
CA GLY A 149 -4.31 -0.80 -27.56
C GLY A 149 -3.45 -0.05 -26.56
N LEU A 150 -2.12 -0.05 -26.69
CA LEU A 150 -1.22 0.62 -25.73
C LEU A 150 -0.93 2.09 -26.06
N ASP A 151 -1.45 2.59 -27.18
CA ASP A 151 -1.15 3.93 -27.69
C ASP A 151 -1.93 5.06 -27.00
N THR A 152 -2.88 4.70 -26.14
CA THR A 152 -3.67 5.64 -25.33
C THR A 152 -3.00 5.95 -23.99
N ILE A 153 -1.96 5.21 -23.60
CA ILE A 153 -1.28 5.38 -22.31
C ILE A 153 -0.15 6.40 -22.47
N HIS A 154 -0.03 7.32 -21.51
CA HIS A 154 1.11 8.22 -21.44
C HIS A 154 2.33 7.42 -20.99
N THR A 155 3.36 7.37 -21.85
CA THR A 155 4.51 6.49 -21.64
C THR A 155 5.83 7.22 -21.79
N SER A 156 6.79 6.89 -20.92
CA SER A 156 8.17 7.40 -20.97
C SER A 156 9.17 6.26 -20.78
N LEU A 157 10.28 6.28 -21.50
CA LEU A 157 11.30 5.23 -21.41
C LEU A 157 12.62 5.78 -20.86
N TYR A 158 13.16 5.09 -19.87
CA TYR A 158 14.42 5.39 -19.22
C TYR A 158 15.38 4.21 -19.31
N SER A 159 16.68 4.48 -19.18
CA SER A 159 17.70 3.48 -18.93
C SER A 159 18.49 3.83 -17.68
N TYR A 160 18.65 2.84 -16.81
CA TYR A 160 19.37 2.97 -15.56
C TYR A 160 20.00 1.63 -15.18
N GLU A 161 21.26 1.65 -14.74
CA GLU A 161 22.02 0.47 -14.32
C GLU A 161 22.00 -0.72 -15.32
N GLY A 162 21.97 -0.42 -16.62
CA GLY A 162 21.97 -1.44 -17.68
C GLY A 162 20.61 -2.13 -17.90
N LYS A 163 19.55 -1.63 -17.27
CA LYS A 163 18.16 -2.05 -17.48
C LYS A 163 17.35 -0.92 -18.11
N TYR A 164 16.15 -1.27 -18.58
CA TYR A 164 15.21 -0.33 -19.17
C TYR A 164 13.97 -0.21 -18.29
N TYR A 165 13.52 1.01 -18.10
CA TYR A 165 12.39 1.32 -17.24
C TYR A 165 11.34 2.05 -18.05
N LEU A 166 10.14 1.49 -18.11
CA LEU A 166 8.98 2.07 -18.77
C LEU A 166 8.07 2.67 -17.70
N TYR A 167 7.95 3.97 -17.73
CA TYR A 167 6.97 4.71 -16.95
C TYR A 167 5.66 4.76 -17.73
N LEU A 168 4.56 4.52 -17.01
CA LEU A 168 3.19 4.49 -17.49
C LEU A 168 2.37 5.41 -16.61
N GLU A 169 1.54 6.23 -17.23
CA GLU A 169 0.66 7.17 -16.56
C GLU A 169 -0.72 7.06 -17.20
N PHE A 170 -1.73 6.88 -16.36
CA PHE A 170 -3.13 6.72 -16.68
C PHE A 170 -3.88 7.91 -16.09
N PRO A 171 -4.09 8.98 -16.87
CA PRO A 171 -4.78 10.16 -16.37
C PRO A 171 -6.22 9.85 -16.03
N GLU A 172 -6.71 10.34 -14.89
CA GLU A 172 -8.07 10.09 -14.41
C GLU A 172 -9.13 10.58 -15.43
N GLU A 173 -8.84 11.69 -16.13
CA GLU A 173 -9.72 12.25 -17.17
C GLU A 173 -9.88 11.33 -18.40
N GLU A 174 -8.93 10.42 -18.64
CA GLU A 174 -8.92 9.52 -19.79
C GLU A 174 -9.26 8.06 -19.41
N PHE A 175 -9.02 7.68 -18.15
CA PHE A 175 -9.16 6.32 -17.64
C PHE A 175 -10.00 6.30 -16.35
N GLU A 176 -11.32 6.33 -16.51
CA GLU A 176 -12.28 6.26 -15.40
C GLU A 176 -12.53 4.82 -14.89
N ASP A 177 -12.22 3.81 -15.70
CA ASP A 177 -12.55 2.40 -15.43
C ASP A 177 -11.30 1.63 -14.99
N GLU A 178 -11.24 1.28 -13.69
CA GLU A 178 -10.14 0.54 -13.09
C GLU A 178 -9.96 -0.86 -13.73
N GLU A 179 -11.04 -1.53 -14.17
CA GLU A 179 -10.93 -2.85 -14.82
C GLU A 179 -10.16 -2.76 -16.13
N VAL A 180 -10.32 -1.66 -16.88
CA VAL A 180 -9.59 -1.42 -18.13
C VAL A 180 -8.10 -1.22 -17.86
N ILE A 181 -7.74 -0.50 -16.78
CA ILE A 181 -6.36 -0.29 -16.38
C ILE A 181 -5.71 -1.63 -16.00
N ASP A 182 -6.41 -2.45 -15.20
CA ASP A 182 -5.94 -3.77 -14.78
C ASP A 182 -5.73 -4.73 -15.96
N ASP A 183 -6.63 -4.73 -16.94
CA ASP A 183 -6.49 -5.51 -18.18
C ASP A 183 -5.24 -5.08 -18.97
N MET A 184 -4.98 -3.77 -19.06
CA MET A 184 -3.80 -3.25 -19.74
C MET A 184 -2.52 -3.60 -18.99
N LEU A 185 -2.48 -3.41 -17.67
CA LEU A 185 -1.35 -3.78 -16.82
C LEU A 185 -1.05 -5.26 -16.89
N SER A 186 -2.08 -6.12 -16.91
CA SER A 186 -1.93 -7.56 -17.06
C SER A 186 -1.14 -7.92 -18.32
N ILE A 187 -1.43 -7.28 -19.46
CA ILE A 187 -0.69 -7.48 -20.71
C ILE A 187 0.76 -6.96 -20.57
N LEU A 188 0.95 -5.80 -19.96
CA LEU A 188 2.27 -5.19 -19.80
C LEU A 188 3.20 -6.04 -18.92
N LEU A 189 2.67 -6.65 -17.86
CA LEU A 189 3.36 -7.53 -16.93
C LEU A 189 3.72 -8.91 -17.52
N GLU A 190 3.21 -9.26 -18.71
CA GLU A 190 3.72 -10.44 -19.45
C GLU A 190 5.14 -10.21 -19.99
N TYR A 191 5.52 -8.95 -20.23
CA TYR A 191 6.79 -8.57 -20.88
C TYR A 191 7.80 -7.97 -19.92
N GLY A 192 7.33 -7.43 -18.79
CA GLY A 192 8.16 -6.76 -17.79
C GLY A 192 7.72 -7.10 -16.38
N MET A 193 8.44 -6.57 -15.40
CA MET A 193 8.07 -6.68 -13.98
C MET A 193 7.84 -5.29 -13.42
N GLU A 194 6.97 -5.16 -12.44
CA GLU A 194 6.84 -3.92 -11.69
C GLU A 194 8.16 -3.61 -10.94
N SER A 195 8.52 -2.33 -10.94
CA SER A 195 9.69 -1.82 -10.25
C SER A 195 9.28 -1.08 -8.98
N GLY A 196 9.93 -1.41 -7.85
CA GLY A 196 9.80 -0.63 -6.61
C GLY A 196 10.55 0.70 -6.59
N PHE A 197 10.90 1.27 -7.75
CA PHE A 197 11.53 2.60 -7.84
C PHE A 197 10.50 3.66 -8.18
N THR A 198 10.75 4.89 -7.76
CA THR A 198 9.95 6.04 -8.17
C THR A 198 10.47 6.63 -9.47
N VAL A 199 9.59 7.26 -10.25
CA VAL A 199 9.97 7.98 -11.48
C VAL A 199 11.01 9.07 -11.19
N HIS A 200 10.90 9.77 -10.07
CA HIS A 200 11.85 10.82 -9.67
C HIS A 200 13.29 10.33 -9.58
N ARG A 201 13.51 9.09 -9.11
CA ARG A 201 14.86 8.51 -9.07
C ARG A 201 15.43 8.34 -10.48
N LEU A 202 14.58 7.99 -11.45
CA LEU A 202 15.00 7.86 -12.85
C LEU A 202 15.19 9.21 -13.53
N ASP A 203 14.42 10.24 -13.16
CA ASP A 203 14.66 11.60 -13.64
C ASP A 203 15.99 12.17 -13.11
N GLU A 204 16.36 11.87 -11.87
CA GLU A 204 17.62 12.34 -11.28
C GLU A 204 18.85 11.55 -11.72
N TYR A 205 18.76 10.21 -11.75
CA TYR A 205 19.92 9.33 -11.93
C TYR A 205 19.84 8.46 -13.17
N GLY A 206 18.66 8.31 -13.77
CA GLY A 206 18.45 7.58 -15.00
C GLY A 206 18.70 8.43 -16.24
N LYS A 207 18.73 7.77 -17.39
CA LYS A 207 18.80 8.42 -18.70
C LYS A 207 17.47 8.25 -19.41
N LYS A 208 16.73 9.35 -19.61
CA LYS A 208 15.54 9.38 -20.47
C LYS A 208 15.95 9.07 -21.92
N ILE A 209 15.39 8.02 -22.49
CA ILE A 209 15.61 7.59 -23.88
C ILE A 209 14.50 8.15 -24.77
N ILE A 210 13.25 8.02 -24.34
CA ILE A 210 12.05 8.47 -25.06
C ILE A 210 11.16 9.20 -24.05
N GLU A 211 10.74 10.42 -24.41
CA GLU A 211 10.02 11.34 -23.53
C GLU A 211 8.50 11.15 -23.55
N ALA A 212 7.95 10.71 -24.67
CA ALA A 212 6.52 10.43 -24.83
C ALA A 212 6.32 9.39 -25.93
N ASP A 213 5.15 8.73 -25.94
CA ASP A 213 4.72 7.83 -27.00
C ASP A 213 5.75 6.72 -27.30
N VAL A 214 6.19 6.01 -26.26
CA VAL A 214 7.25 5.00 -26.36
C VAL A 214 6.90 3.95 -27.40
N PHE A 215 5.68 3.40 -27.37
CA PHE A 215 5.28 2.32 -28.26
C PHE A 215 5.24 2.77 -29.73
N SER A 216 4.69 3.94 -30.01
CA SER A 216 4.67 4.53 -31.35
C SER A 216 6.09 4.79 -31.89
N THR A 217 6.98 5.30 -31.02
CA THR A 217 8.38 5.55 -31.37
C THR A 217 9.12 4.24 -31.67
N LEU A 218 8.96 3.22 -30.83
CA LEU A 218 9.58 1.91 -31.03
C LEU A 218 9.11 1.26 -32.33
N ARG A 219 7.80 1.25 -32.62
CA ARG A 219 7.28 0.71 -33.88
C ARG A 219 7.83 1.45 -35.10
N LYS A 220 8.01 2.78 -35.03
CA LYS A 220 8.57 3.56 -36.14
C LYS A 220 10.03 3.21 -36.44
N HIS A 221 10.82 2.94 -35.39
CA HIS A 221 12.27 2.73 -35.52
C HIS A 221 12.68 1.26 -35.67
N PHE A 222 11.84 0.32 -35.23
CA PHE A 222 12.15 -1.11 -35.15
C PHE A 222 11.12 -2.03 -35.84
N SER A 223 10.35 -1.49 -36.81
CA SER A 223 9.40 -2.28 -37.61
C SER A 223 10.06 -3.32 -38.50
#